data_AF-A0A7S3LKH2-F1
#
_entry.id   AF-A0A7S3LKH2-F1
#
_cell.length_a   1.000
_cell.length_b   1.000
_cell.length_c   1.000
_cell.angle_alpha   90.00
_cell.angle_beta   90.00
_cell.angle_gamma   90.00
#
_symmetry.space_group_name_H-M   'P 1'
#
loop_
_entity.id
_entity.type
_entity.pdbx_description
1 polymer ?
#
loop_
_entity_poly.entity_id
_entity_poly.type
_entity_poly.pdbx_seq_one_letter_code
_entity_poly.pdbx_strand_id
1 'polypeptide(L)'
;MLRSDNVAYKVKPVCGYEDIMRDYELLIRNTTEIRSVVMLNCGGDIDLTDKFPVINPDSDDPDDHNPYLYFYINDSRRPYNHMNLLPSSKQVIVFGDEGDDPETILEMTQRMAELGDITPEDLDDSESESDSDSDSNASDNDDNQDNDNEEQPNDNDADDDQESLDEAEFGEEKTTKSEHTDGNKSSVEEEEVIEAKSENDSSDPPVRTKR
;
A
#
# COMPACT_ATOMS: atom_id res chain seq x y z
N MET A 1 11.24 5.69 21.02
CA MET A 1 11.42 4.22 21.04
C MET A 1 12.39 3.77 19.97
N LEU A 2 12.07 3.82 18.66
CA LEU A 2 13.02 3.35 17.62
C LEU A 2 14.41 4.03 17.67
N ARG A 3 14.46 5.34 17.95
CA ARG A 3 15.71 6.08 18.12
C ARG A 3 16.54 5.63 19.34
N SER A 4 15.91 5.28 20.46
CA SER A 4 16.64 4.82 21.65
C SER A 4 17.28 3.46 21.44
N ASP A 5 16.68 2.66 20.55
CA ASP A 5 17.12 1.30 20.25
C ASP A 5 18.09 1.25 19.05
N ASN A 6 18.51 2.42 18.54
CA ASN A 6 19.34 2.58 17.34
C ASN A 6 18.81 1.85 16.11
N VAL A 7 17.49 1.76 15.98
CA VAL A 7 16.83 1.21 14.79
C VAL A 7 16.75 2.30 13.73
N ALA A 8 17.22 2.02 12.51
CA ALA A 8 17.06 2.93 11.38
C ALA A 8 15.61 2.91 10.90
N TYR A 9 15.01 4.08 10.70
CA TYR A 9 13.64 4.22 10.24
C TYR A 9 13.47 5.46 9.35
N LYS A 10 12.41 5.45 8.53
CA LYS A 10 12.01 6.58 7.69
C LYS A 10 10.55 6.88 7.96
N VAL A 11 10.23 8.14 8.27
CA VAL A 11 8.87 8.61 8.46
C VAL A 11 8.40 9.28 7.18
N LYS A 12 7.20 8.94 6.70
CA LYS A 12 6.57 9.59 5.56
C LYS A 12 5.19 10.13 5.96
N PRO A 13 4.92 11.42 5.75
CA PRO A 13 3.56 11.92 5.86
C PRO A 13 2.73 11.38 4.70
N VAL A 14 1.47 11.07 4.98
CA VAL A 14 0.50 10.54 4.02
C VAL A 14 -0.73 11.42 4.06
N CYS A 15 -1.02 12.11 2.96
CA CYS A 15 -2.24 12.92 2.82
C CYS A 15 -3.38 12.12 2.20
N GLY A 16 -3.05 11.14 1.36
CA GLY A 16 -4.01 10.32 0.64
C GLY A 16 -3.40 8.99 0.20
N TYR A 17 -4.22 8.19 -0.46
CA TYR A 17 -3.83 6.87 -0.95
C TYR A 17 -2.72 6.96 -2.02
N GLU A 18 -2.71 8.02 -2.85
CA GLU A 18 -1.70 8.20 -3.89
C GLU A 18 -0.29 8.34 -3.29
N ASP A 19 -0.17 8.91 -2.08
CA ASP A 19 1.12 9.03 -1.40
C ASP A 19 1.66 7.66 -0.97
N ILE A 20 0.78 6.76 -0.52
CA ILE A 20 1.14 5.40 -0.12
C ILE A 20 1.64 4.63 -1.35
N MET A 21 0.89 4.67 -2.45
CA MET A 21 1.26 3.98 -3.69
C MET A 21 2.57 4.52 -4.28
N ARG A 22 2.73 5.85 -4.27
CA ARG A 22 3.99 6.47 -4.72
C ARG A 22 5.17 6.02 -3.87
N ASP A 23 5.03 5.99 -2.55
CA ASP A 23 6.10 5.58 -1.65
C ASP A 23 6.39 4.08 -1.75
N TYR A 24 5.37 3.26 -2.02
CA TYR A 24 5.54 1.83 -2.32
C TYR A 24 6.41 1.60 -3.56
N GLU A 25 6.07 2.22 -4.70
CA GLU A 25 6.81 2.07 -5.94
C GLU A 25 8.27 2.53 -5.80
N LEU A 26 8.49 3.64 -5.07
CA LEU A 26 9.82 4.23 -4.92
C LEU A 26 10.70 3.53 -3.90
N LEU A 27 10.13 2.98 -2.82
CA LEU A 27 10.90 2.53 -1.66
C LEU A 27 10.77 1.04 -1.38
N ILE A 28 9.64 0.43 -1.70
CA ILE A 28 9.31 -0.93 -1.26
C ILE A 28 9.47 -1.91 -2.43
N ARG A 29 8.82 -1.65 -3.57
CA ARG A 29 8.70 -2.61 -4.67
C ARG A 29 10.05 -3.19 -5.13
N ASN A 30 11.03 -2.32 -5.33
CA ASN A 30 12.33 -2.71 -5.88
C ASN A 30 13.39 -3.01 -4.80
N THR A 31 13.02 -3.09 -3.51
CA THR A 31 13.98 -3.21 -2.40
C THR A 31 13.61 -4.34 -1.44
N THR A 32 14.53 -5.28 -1.25
CA THR A 32 14.36 -6.40 -0.30
C THR A 32 14.86 -6.07 1.11
N GLU A 33 15.47 -4.90 1.30
CA GLU A 33 15.98 -4.45 2.60
C GLU A 33 14.87 -4.04 3.57
N ILE A 34 13.74 -3.54 3.04
CA ILE A 34 12.59 -3.17 3.84
C ILE A 34 11.80 -4.45 4.17
N ARG A 35 11.68 -4.73 5.48
CA ARG A 35 10.95 -5.89 6.00
C ARG A 35 9.70 -5.52 6.79
N SER A 36 9.55 -4.24 7.13
CA SER A 36 8.48 -3.79 8.01
C SER A 36 8.00 -2.42 7.61
N VAL A 37 6.70 -2.30 7.37
CA VAL A 37 6.00 -1.05 7.10
C VAL A 37 4.95 -0.88 8.19
N VAL A 38 4.99 0.26 8.87
CA VAL A 38 4.04 0.57 9.94
C VAL A 38 3.14 1.72 9.47
N MET A 39 1.85 1.43 9.34
CA MET A 39 0.80 2.36 8.94
C MET A 39 0.07 2.86 10.19
N LEU A 40 0.01 4.18 10.37
CA LEU A 40 -0.59 4.82 11.53
C LEU A 40 -1.79 5.66 11.09
N ASN A 41 -2.98 5.35 11.61
CA ASN A 41 -4.25 5.96 11.24
C ASN A 41 -4.54 5.91 9.72
N CYS A 42 -4.01 4.90 9.03
CA CYS A 42 -4.29 4.64 7.63
C CYS A 42 -4.12 3.16 7.27
N GLY A 43 -4.70 2.77 6.13
CA GLY A 43 -4.59 1.42 5.56
C GLY A 43 -5.64 0.45 6.08
N GLY A 44 -6.43 0.81 7.10
CA GLY A 44 -7.44 -0.09 7.66
C GLY A 44 -8.55 -0.43 6.68
N ASP A 45 -8.95 0.51 5.83
CA ASP A 45 -10.06 0.44 4.88
C ASP A 45 -9.67 -0.05 3.47
N ILE A 46 -8.38 -0.26 3.21
CA ILE A 46 -7.85 -0.64 1.90
C ILE A 46 -7.44 -2.10 1.91
N ASP A 47 -7.74 -2.84 0.84
CA ASP A 47 -7.18 -4.18 0.64
C ASP A 47 -5.67 -4.07 0.36
N LEU A 48 -4.83 -4.40 1.33
CA LEU A 48 -3.37 -4.34 1.15
C LEU A 48 -2.85 -5.53 0.32
N THR A 49 -3.54 -6.66 0.34
CA THR A 49 -3.14 -7.86 -0.41
C THR A 49 -3.30 -7.68 -1.91
N ASP A 50 -4.35 -7.00 -2.35
CA ASP A 50 -4.54 -6.60 -3.75
C ASP A 50 -3.55 -5.49 -4.14
N LYS A 51 -3.48 -4.42 -3.34
CA LYS A 51 -2.72 -3.21 -3.71
C LYS A 51 -1.21 -3.36 -3.63
N PHE A 52 -0.71 -4.34 -2.89
CA PHE A 52 0.72 -4.60 -2.75
C PHE A 52 1.01 -6.07 -3.12
N PRO A 53 1.14 -6.39 -4.42
CA PRO A 53 1.39 -7.76 -4.89
C PRO A 53 2.62 -8.41 -4.25
N VAL A 54 3.59 -7.60 -3.81
CA VAL A 54 4.79 -8.06 -3.10
C VAL A 54 4.52 -8.83 -1.80
N ILE A 55 3.33 -8.68 -1.21
CA ILE A 55 2.91 -9.45 -0.04
C ILE A 55 1.83 -10.48 -0.37
N ASN A 56 1.40 -10.56 -1.63
CA ASN A 56 0.48 -11.58 -2.09
C ASN A 56 1.29 -12.83 -2.48
N PRO A 57 1.13 -13.97 -1.78
CA PRO A 57 1.83 -15.21 -2.14
C PRO A 57 1.34 -15.80 -3.48
N ASP A 58 0.16 -15.38 -3.94
CA ASP A 58 -0.50 -15.86 -5.15
C ASP A 58 -0.31 -14.89 -6.33
N SER A 59 0.66 -13.97 -6.27
CA SER A 59 0.94 -13.02 -7.35
C SER A 59 1.37 -13.73 -8.64
N ASP A 60 0.90 -13.21 -9.79
CA ASP A 60 1.24 -13.74 -11.13
C ASP A 60 2.75 -13.74 -11.42
N ASP A 61 3.50 -12.85 -10.77
CA ASP A 61 4.95 -12.77 -10.85
C ASP A 61 5.59 -13.26 -9.54
N PRO A 62 6.25 -14.44 -9.54
CA PRO A 62 6.91 -14.98 -8.35
C PRO A 62 8.17 -14.21 -7.96
N ASP A 63 8.75 -13.42 -8.86
CA ASP A 63 9.91 -12.57 -8.58
C ASP A 63 9.51 -11.26 -7.88
N ASP A 64 8.22 -10.88 -7.92
CA ASP A 64 7.70 -9.68 -7.25
C ASP A 64 7.31 -9.99 -5.78
N HIS A 65 7.27 -11.26 -5.35
CA HIS A 65 6.92 -11.63 -3.98
C HIS A 65 8.08 -11.48 -2.98
N ASN A 66 7.88 -10.68 -1.93
CA ASN A 66 8.81 -10.55 -0.81
C ASN A 66 8.20 -11.18 0.46
N PRO A 67 8.56 -12.44 0.81
CA PRO A 67 7.99 -13.16 1.96
C PRO A 67 8.43 -12.60 3.32
N TYR A 68 9.38 -11.66 3.33
CA TYR A 68 9.92 -11.06 4.56
C TYR A 68 9.36 -9.67 4.85
N LEU A 69 8.47 -9.15 4.00
CA LEU A 69 7.84 -7.85 4.18
C LEU A 69 6.54 -8.01 5.00
N TYR A 70 6.39 -7.21 6.06
CA TYR A 70 5.19 -7.18 6.88
C TYR A 70 4.62 -5.76 6.94
N PHE A 71 3.30 -5.65 6.80
CA PHE A 71 2.52 -4.45 7.03
C PHE A 71 1.87 -4.53 8.40
N TYR A 72 2.06 -3.50 9.19
CA TYR A 72 1.49 -3.34 10.53
C TYR A 72 0.53 -2.17 10.51
N ILE A 73 -0.76 -2.42 10.69
CA ILE A 73 -1.80 -1.40 10.63
C ILE A 73 -2.26 -1.08 12.05
N ASN A 74 -2.03 0.15 12.48
CA ASN A 74 -2.67 0.70 13.68
C ASN A 74 -3.57 1.87 13.23
N ASP A 75 -4.82 1.55 12.93
CA ASP A 75 -5.80 2.50 12.42
C ASP A 75 -7.05 2.51 13.32
N SER A 76 -7.55 3.70 13.60
CA SER A 76 -8.77 3.93 14.38
C SER A 76 -10.02 4.03 13.50
N ARG A 77 -9.85 4.18 12.18
CA ARG A 77 -10.97 4.16 11.24
C ARG A 77 -11.58 2.75 11.19
N ARG A 78 -12.90 2.72 11.10
CA ARG A 78 -13.72 1.50 10.99
C ARG A 78 -14.79 1.74 9.92
N PRO A 79 -15.23 0.69 9.20
CA PRO A 79 -14.79 -0.71 9.31
C PRO A 79 -13.41 -0.97 8.69
N TYR A 80 -12.78 -2.07 9.06
CA TYR A 80 -11.58 -2.57 8.38
C TYR A 80 -11.94 -3.35 7.12
N ASN A 81 -11.04 -3.37 6.15
CA ASN A 81 -11.13 -4.27 5.02
C ASN A 81 -10.98 -5.72 5.50
N HIS A 82 -11.94 -6.57 5.11
CA HIS A 82 -12.02 -7.96 5.57
C HIS A 82 -10.82 -8.79 5.10
N MET A 83 -10.30 -8.52 3.90
CA MET A 83 -9.15 -9.24 3.33
C MET A 83 -7.90 -9.05 4.18
N ASN A 84 -7.71 -7.89 4.81
CA ASN A 84 -6.60 -7.65 5.74
C ASN A 84 -6.68 -8.48 7.03
N LEU A 85 -7.87 -8.99 7.38
CA LEU A 85 -8.12 -9.74 8.61
C LEU A 85 -8.16 -11.25 8.38
N LEU A 86 -8.18 -11.69 7.11
CA LEU A 86 -8.22 -13.10 6.79
C LEU A 86 -6.91 -13.80 7.17
N PRO A 87 -6.96 -15.08 7.61
CA PRO A 87 -5.76 -15.86 7.90
C PRO A 87 -4.82 -16.09 6.69
N SER A 88 -5.31 -15.89 5.46
CA SER A 88 -4.50 -15.91 4.24
C SER A 88 -3.51 -14.74 4.19
N SER A 89 -3.88 -13.59 4.75
CA SER A 89 -3.12 -12.34 4.73
C SER A 89 -2.04 -12.27 5.83
N LYS A 90 -1.18 -13.30 5.89
CA LYS A 90 -0.18 -13.48 6.97
C LYS A 90 0.82 -12.32 7.12
N GLN A 91 1.03 -11.57 6.06
CA GLN A 91 1.96 -10.43 6.01
C GLN A 91 1.28 -9.10 6.39
N VAL A 92 -0.03 -9.11 6.62
CA VAL A 92 -0.80 -7.95 7.10
C VAL A 92 -1.22 -8.22 8.55
N ILE A 93 -0.83 -7.32 9.45
CA ILE A 93 -1.12 -7.42 10.88
C ILE A 93 -1.89 -6.19 11.29
N VAL A 94 -3.18 -6.36 11.61
CA VAL A 94 -4.06 -5.28 12.07
C VAL A 94 -4.12 -5.28 13.60
N PHE A 95 -3.85 -4.13 14.21
CA PHE A 95 -4.04 -3.89 15.64
C PHE A 95 -5.46 -3.39 15.88
N GLY A 96 -6.42 -4.32 15.91
CA GLY A 96 -7.82 -4.08 16.24
C GLY A 96 -8.14 -4.21 17.74
N ASP A 97 -9.39 -3.92 18.08
CA ASP A 97 -9.92 -4.08 19.45
C ASP A 97 -10.56 -5.48 19.64
N GLU A 98 -11.07 -5.79 20.83
CA GLU A 98 -11.79 -7.05 21.09
C GLU A 98 -13.00 -7.20 20.14
N GLY A 99 -12.96 -8.22 19.29
CA GLY A 99 -13.98 -8.52 18.28
C GLY A 99 -13.46 -8.56 16.84
N ASP A 100 -12.28 -7.97 16.59
CA ASP A 100 -11.59 -8.03 15.30
C ASP A 100 -10.63 -9.24 15.23
N ASP A 101 -10.88 -10.29 16.02
CA ASP A 101 -10.00 -11.45 16.06
C ASP A 101 -10.20 -12.33 14.81
N PRO A 102 -9.11 -12.89 14.25
CA PRO A 102 -9.14 -13.62 13.00
C PRO A 102 -9.99 -14.90 13.07
N GLU A 103 -10.19 -15.48 14.26
CA GLU A 103 -11.00 -16.69 14.43
C GLU A 103 -12.50 -16.37 14.30
N THR A 104 -12.98 -15.31 14.95
CA THR A 104 -14.36 -14.83 14.85
C THR A 104 -14.67 -14.40 13.41
N ILE A 105 -13.73 -13.73 12.74
CA ILE A 105 -13.88 -13.27 11.36
C ILE A 105 -13.94 -14.47 10.40
N LEU A 106 -13.09 -15.47 10.61
CA LEU A 106 -13.13 -16.71 9.81
C LEU A 106 -14.46 -17.45 10.01
N GLU A 107 -14.96 -17.56 11.25
CA GLU A 107 -16.24 -18.20 11.55
C GLU A 107 -17.41 -17.44 10.88
N MET A 108 -17.42 -16.11 10.93
CA MET A 108 -18.42 -15.29 10.25
C MET A 108 -18.35 -15.46 8.74
N THR A 109 -17.15 -15.41 8.15
CA THR A 109 -16.94 -15.55 6.70
C THR A 109 -17.42 -16.94 6.23
N GLN A 110 -17.08 -17.99 6.98
CA GLN A 110 -17.52 -19.35 6.68
C GLN A 110 -19.04 -19.49 6.76
N ARG A 111 -19.68 -18.89 7.78
CA ARG A 111 -21.15 -18.89 7.90
C ARG A 111 -21.83 -18.13 6.75
N MET A 112 -21.27 -17.01 6.32
CA MET A 112 -21.82 -16.25 5.18
C MET A 112 -21.72 -17.05 3.88
N ALA A 113 -20.60 -17.75 3.66
CA ALA A 113 -20.44 -18.65 2.53
C ALA A 113 -21.44 -19.82 2.56
N GLU A 114 -21.73 -20.38 3.74
CA GLU A 114 -22.73 -21.44 3.91
C GLU A 114 -24.18 -20.98 3.68
N LEU A 115 -24.49 -19.70 3.94
CA LEU A 115 -25.80 -19.12 3.66
C LEU A 115 -26.02 -18.79 2.16
N GLY A 116 -24.97 -18.85 1.34
CA GLY A 116 -25.05 -18.56 -0.09
C GLY A 116 -25.17 -17.07 -0.42
N ASP A 117 -24.90 -16.18 0.56
CA ASP A 117 -24.83 -14.73 0.35
C ASP A 117 -23.48 -14.29 -0.26
N ILE A 118 -22.45 -15.14 -0.16
CA ILE A 118 -21.10 -14.88 -0.67
C ILE A 118 -20.56 -16.18 -1.25
N THR A 119 -20.23 -16.22 -2.53
CA THR A 119 -19.48 -17.34 -3.12
C THR A 119 -17.97 -17.09 -2.98
N PRO A 120 -17.12 -18.14 -2.97
CA PRO A 120 -15.67 -17.96 -2.96
C PRO A 120 -15.16 -17.12 -4.15
N GLU A 121 -15.93 -17.07 -5.24
CA GLU A 121 -15.65 -16.26 -6.45
C GLU A 121 -15.94 -14.77 -6.21
N ASP A 122 -16.88 -14.42 -5.32
CA ASP A 122 -17.18 -13.02 -4.95
C ASP A 122 -16.11 -12.39 -4.02
N LEU A 123 -15.19 -13.20 -3.49
CA LEU A 123 -14.06 -12.73 -2.66
C LEU A 123 -12.82 -12.35 -3.48
N ASP A 124 -12.79 -12.70 -4.77
CA ASP A 124 -11.66 -12.49 -5.70
C ASP A 124 -11.96 -11.40 -6.75
N ASP A 125 -13.19 -10.88 -6.79
CA ASP A 125 -13.67 -9.87 -7.77
C ASP A 125 -14.15 -8.59 -7.06
N SER A 126 -13.24 -7.93 -6.33
CA SER A 126 -13.49 -6.63 -5.71
C SER A 126 -13.12 -5.45 -6.64
N GLU A 127 -13.44 -5.55 -7.92
CA GLU A 127 -13.55 -4.38 -8.81
C GLU A 127 -15.00 -3.87 -8.79
N SER A 128 -15.46 -3.41 -7.61
CA SER A 128 -16.70 -2.64 -7.51
C SER A 128 -16.43 -1.21 -8.01
N GLU A 129 -16.38 -1.08 -9.33
CA GLU A 129 -16.64 0.18 -10.02
C GLU A 129 -18.08 0.59 -9.68
N SER A 130 -18.21 1.43 -8.66
CA SER A 130 -19.43 2.18 -8.37
C SER A 130 -19.65 3.19 -9.50
N ASP A 131 -20.14 2.71 -10.65
CA ASP A 131 -20.61 3.54 -11.75
C ASP A 131 -21.72 4.47 -11.24
N SER A 132 -21.34 5.74 -11.12
CA SER A 132 -22.24 6.84 -10.86
C SER A 132 -23.06 7.08 -12.13
N ASP A 133 -24.17 6.34 -12.26
CA ASP A 133 -25.18 6.61 -13.28
C ASP A 133 -25.93 7.91 -12.95
N SER A 134 -25.29 8.99 -13.38
CA SER A 134 -25.93 10.26 -13.73
C SER A 134 -26.94 10.02 -14.85
N ASP A 135 -28.20 9.78 -14.51
CA ASP A 135 -29.29 9.83 -15.48
C ASP A 135 -30.13 11.11 -15.31
N SER A 136 -29.74 12.09 -16.13
CA SER A 136 -30.48 13.31 -16.41
C SER A 136 -31.78 12.97 -17.12
N ASN A 137 -32.92 13.16 -16.45
CA ASN A 137 -34.21 13.23 -17.14
C ASN A 137 -34.84 14.61 -16.99
N ALA A 138 -34.69 15.37 -18.07
CA ALA A 138 -35.38 16.62 -18.33
C ALA A 138 -36.87 16.37 -18.58
N SER A 139 -37.73 17.01 -17.79
CA SER A 139 -39.07 17.43 -18.22
C SER A 139 -39.55 18.57 -17.32
N ASP A 140 -39.21 19.79 -17.75
CA ASP A 140 -40.19 20.78 -18.20
C ASP A 140 -41.50 20.85 -17.38
N ASN A 141 -41.60 21.79 -16.43
CA ASN A 141 -42.71 22.74 -16.42
C ASN A 141 -42.56 23.91 -15.42
N ASP A 142 -42.74 25.10 -15.99
CA ASP A 142 -43.46 26.26 -15.46
C ASP A 142 -43.01 27.01 -14.17
N ASP A 143 -42.43 28.18 -14.42
CA ASP A 143 -43.08 29.49 -14.17
C ASP A 143 -43.24 29.96 -12.72
N ASN A 144 -42.36 30.87 -12.26
CA ASN A 144 -42.74 32.25 -11.89
C ASN A 144 -41.66 33.02 -11.09
N GLN A 145 -41.45 34.27 -11.53
CA GLN A 145 -41.16 35.51 -10.77
C GLN A 145 -39.73 35.74 -10.27
N ASP A 146 -39.00 36.66 -10.89
CA ASP A 146 -39.00 38.12 -10.61
C ASP A 146 -38.58 38.46 -9.16
N ASN A 147 -37.30 38.75 -8.98
CA ASN A 147 -36.79 39.99 -8.38
C ASN A 147 -35.26 39.89 -8.29
N ASP A 148 -34.56 40.64 -9.12
CA ASP A 148 -34.10 42.00 -8.80
C ASP A 148 -33.09 42.04 -7.64
N ASN A 149 -31.86 42.40 -8.04
CA ASN A 149 -31.07 43.44 -7.40
C ASN A 149 -30.41 43.07 -6.06
N GLU A 150 -29.09 42.91 -6.05
CA GLU A 150 -28.19 44.00 -5.69
C GLU A 150 -26.72 43.55 -5.72
N GLU A 151 -25.93 44.32 -6.47
CA GLU A 151 -24.49 44.47 -6.34
C GLU A 151 -24.13 44.75 -4.88
N GLN A 152 -23.01 44.20 -4.37
CA GLN A 152 -21.98 45.00 -3.70
C GLN A 152 -20.64 44.25 -3.60
N PRO A 153 -19.53 44.86 -4.05
CA PRO A 153 -18.17 44.54 -3.62
C PRO A 153 -17.78 45.37 -2.39
N ASN A 154 -17.08 44.79 -1.42
CA ASN A 154 -16.27 45.50 -0.42
C ASN A 154 -15.14 44.54 -0.01
N ASP A 155 -13.89 44.74 -0.42
CA ASP A 155 -12.90 45.73 0.06
C ASP A 155 -12.56 45.63 1.56
N ASN A 156 -11.27 45.30 1.78
CA ASN A 156 -10.36 45.69 2.87
C ASN A 156 -10.56 45.15 4.30
N ASP A 157 -9.52 44.47 4.78
CA ASP A 157 -8.74 44.75 6.01
C ASP A 157 -7.73 43.57 6.16
N ALA A 158 -6.41 43.66 5.95
CA ALA A 158 -5.36 44.56 6.46
C ALA A 158 -5.21 44.52 8.00
N ASP A 159 -4.43 43.55 8.49
CA ASP A 159 -3.66 43.55 9.76
C ASP A 159 -2.63 42.41 9.59
N ASP A 160 -1.36 42.63 9.25
CA ASP A 160 -0.27 43.35 9.93
C ASP A 160 -0.02 42.87 11.37
N ASP A 161 0.66 41.73 11.50
CA ASP A 161 1.45 41.42 12.70
C ASP A 161 2.83 40.90 12.27
N GLN A 162 3.74 41.86 12.07
CA GLN A 162 5.19 41.64 12.11
C GLN A 162 5.63 41.42 13.56
N GLU A 163 5.96 40.18 13.94
CA GLU A 163 6.92 39.95 15.02
C GLU A 163 8.31 39.65 14.43
N SER A 164 9.15 40.68 14.54
CA SER A 164 10.60 40.65 14.44
C SER A 164 11.25 40.01 15.68
N LEU A 165 12.53 39.63 15.51
CA LEU A 165 13.54 39.20 16.52
C LEU A 165 13.63 37.67 16.66
N ASP A 166 14.77 36.99 16.48
CA ASP A 166 16.15 37.38 16.71
C ASP A 166 17.13 36.74 15.72
N GLU A 167 18.16 37.53 15.41
CA GLU A 167 19.41 37.13 14.77
C GLU A 167 20.17 36.15 15.67
N ALA A 168 20.48 34.96 15.15
CA ALA A 168 21.57 34.13 15.65
C ALA A 168 22.40 33.63 14.46
N GLU A 169 23.30 34.53 14.07
CA GLU A 169 24.57 34.29 13.41
C GLU A 169 25.25 33.02 13.94
N PHE A 170 25.45 31.98 13.11
CA PHE A 170 26.52 31.01 13.34
C PHE A 170 26.89 30.24 12.06
N GLY A 171 28.14 30.41 11.63
CA GLY A 171 28.94 29.28 11.17
C GLY A 171 29.07 29.11 9.66
N GLU A 172 30.01 29.85 9.10
CA GLU A 172 30.74 29.48 7.88
C GLU A 172 31.38 28.07 7.95
N GLU A 173 31.81 27.60 6.78
CA GLU A 173 32.85 26.57 6.58
C GLU A 173 32.46 25.07 6.65
N LYS A 174 32.28 24.44 5.49
CA LYS A 174 33.40 23.81 4.75
C LYS A 174 32.93 23.06 3.50
N THR A 175 33.35 23.60 2.37
CA THR A 175 33.52 22.88 1.11
C THR A 175 34.64 21.85 1.25
N THR A 176 34.34 20.55 1.16
CA THR A 176 35.36 19.53 0.86
C THR A 176 35.15 19.01 -0.55
N LYS A 177 36.00 19.56 -1.41
CA LYS A 177 36.42 19.09 -2.72
C LYS A 177 37.08 17.71 -2.56
N SER A 178 36.56 16.69 -3.23
CA SER A 178 37.17 15.36 -3.38
C SER A 178 37.07 15.04 -4.86
N GLU A 179 38.00 15.54 -5.66
CA GLU A 179 39.15 14.80 -6.20
C GLU A 179 38.77 13.59 -7.07
N HIS A 180 39.03 13.80 -8.36
CA HIS A 180 39.30 12.80 -9.39
C HIS A 180 40.06 11.59 -8.87
N THR A 181 39.59 10.40 -9.24
CA THR A 181 40.49 9.34 -9.72
C THR A 181 40.00 8.84 -11.07
N ASP A 182 40.74 9.24 -12.10
CA ASP A 182 40.75 8.62 -13.40
C ASP A 182 41.20 7.16 -13.32
N GLY A 183 40.54 6.31 -14.11
CA GLY A 183 41.19 5.21 -14.81
C GLY A 183 41.54 3.96 -14.00
N ASN A 184 40.76 2.89 -14.23
CA ASN A 184 41.42 1.66 -14.61
C ASN A 184 40.60 0.89 -15.66
N LYS A 185 41.26 0.64 -16.78
CA LYS A 185 40.78 -0.05 -17.97
C LYS A 185 41.60 -1.34 -18.04
N SER A 186 40.98 -2.48 -17.83
CA SER A 186 41.51 -3.82 -18.12
C SER A 186 40.31 -4.76 -18.21
N SER A 187 39.77 -5.13 -19.37
CA SER A 187 40.27 -6.11 -20.35
C SER A 187 40.68 -7.44 -19.72
N VAL A 188 40.29 -8.53 -20.42
CA VAL A 188 40.80 -9.92 -20.31
C VAL A 188 40.09 -10.72 -19.20
N GLU A 189 39.50 -11.91 -19.34
CA GLU A 189 39.39 -13.03 -20.32
C GLU A 189 38.09 -13.79 -19.90
N GLU A 190 37.22 -14.27 -20.81
CA GLU A 190 37.16 -15.64 -21.36
C GLU A 190 37.19 -16.81 -20.35
N GLU A 191 36.40 -17.84 -20.69
CA GLU A 191 36.20 -19.17 -20.05
C GLU A 191 35.19 -19.21 -18.87
N GLU A 192 34.28 -20.17 -18.74
CA GLU A 192 34.14 -21.48 -19.38
C GLU A 192 32.67 -21.96 -19.27
N VAL A 193 32.30 -22.79 -20.24
CA VAL A 193 31.04 -23.54 -20.34
C VAL A 193 30.96 -24.59 -19.24
N ILE A 194 29.82 -24.69 -18.54
CA ILE A 194 29.44 -25.94 -17.86
C ILE A 194 28.00 -26.29 -18.24
N GLU A 195 27.90 -27.10 -19.29
CA GLU A 195 26.72 -27.89 -19.64
C GLU A 195 26.64 -29.06 -18.64
N ALA A 196 25.69 -29.02 -17.71
CA ALA A 196 25.35 -30.16 -16.86
C ALA A 196 23.94 -30.64 -17.21
N LYS A 197 23.89 -31.60 -18.13
CA LYS A 197 22.77 -32.53 -18.27
C LYS A 197 22.69 -33.38 -17.00
N SER A 198 21.54 -33.39 -16.35
CA SER A 198 21.14 -34.53 -15.52
C SER A 198 19.71 -34.91 -15.88
N GLU A 199 19.63 -35.88 -16.77
CA GLU A 199 18.52 -36.82 -16.85
C GLU A 199 18.35 -37.47 -15.46
N ASN A 200 17.12 -37.46 -14.96
CA ASN A 200 16.62 -38.34 -13.90
C ASN A 200 15.12 -38.08 -13.81
N ASP A 201 14.24 -39.03 -13.58
CA ASP A 201 14.19 -40.46 -13.82
C ASP A 201 12.69 -40.75 -13.62
N SER A 202 12.12 -41.51 -14.53
CA SER A 202 10.75 -41.96 -14.48
C SER A 202 10.49 -42.81 -13.22
N SER A 203 9.51 -42.45 -12.41
CA SER A 203 8.87 -43.42 -11.51
C SER A 203 7.41 -43.08 -11.27
N ASP A 204 6.59 -43.65 -12.14
CA ASP A 204 5.14 -43.78 -12.04
C ASP A 204 4.81 -44.92 -11.06
N PRO A 205 4.05 -44.73 -9.96
CA PRO A 205 3.54 -45.83 -9.16
C PRO A 205 2.11 -46.26 -9.59
N PRO A 206 1.78 -47.55 -9.45
CA PRO A 206 0.62 -48.15 -10.12
C PRO A 206 -0.73 -47.82 -9.47
N VAL A 207 -1.71 -47.61 -10.34
CA VAL A 207 -3.15 -47.53 -10.06
C VAL A 207 -3.62 -48.80 -9.32
N ARG A 208 -4.18 -48.61 -8.12
CA ARG A 208 -4.76 -49.69 -7.32
C ARG A 208 -6.30 -49.59 -7.35
N THR A 209 -6.91 -50.25 -8.34
CA THR A 209 -8.36 -50.52 -8.34
C THR A 209 -8.72 -51.44 -7.17
N LYS A 210 -9.67 -51.03 -6.33
CA LYS A 210 -10.38 -51.91 -5.41
C LYS A 210 -11.87 -51.90 -5.74
N ARG A 211 -12.32 -53.12 -6.04
CA ARG A 211 -13.65 -53.77 -5.98
C ARG A 211 -14.85 -52.94 -5.57
#